data_AF-A0A317HDP6-F1
#
_entry.id   AF-A0A317HDP6-F1
#
_cell.length_a   1.000
_cell.length_b   1.000
_cell.length_c   1.000
_cell.angle_alpha   90.00
_cell.angle_beta   90.00
_cell.angle_gamma   90.00
#
_symmetry.space_group_name_H-M   'P 1'
#
loop_
_entity.id
_entity.type
_entity.pdbx_description
1 polymer ?
#
loop_
_entity_poly.entity_id
_entity_poly.type
_entity_poly.pdbx_seq_one_letter_code
_entity_poly.pdbx_strand_id
1 'polypeptide(L)'
;MGDKFSELDPVLNTPVRLAIISMLIKVKQADFNTLMEATETTQGNMSHQLKRLHAEGYISIEKTFKGSYPLTTCSITPKGKKAFEKYVDVIKKYLHL
;
A
#
# COMPACT_ATOMS: atom_id res chain seq x y z
N MET A 1 -1.07 35.01 -4.53
CA MET A 1 -0.13 34.12 -3.83
C MET A 1 -0.39 32.73 -4.40
N GLY A 2 0.48 32.24 -5.29
CA GLY A 2 0.21 30.97 -5.98
C GLY A 2 0.20 29.82 -4.97
N ASP A 3 -0.84 29.01 -4.96
CA ASP A 3 -0.90 27.82 -4.13
C ASP A 3 0.33 26.96 -4.40
N LYS A 4 1.20 26.83 -3.40
CA LYS A 4 2.40 26.01 -3.52
C LYS A 4 1.97 24.54 -3.50
N PHE A 5 2.15 23.84 -4.62
CA PHE A 5 1.85 22.41 -4.71
C PHE A 5 2.60 21.66 -3.60
N SER A 6 1.86 20.89 -2.81
CA SER A 6 2.43 20.02 -1.76
C SER A 6 2.98 18.76 -2.38
N GLU A 7 4.18 18.32 -1.99
CA GLU A 7 4.79 17.11 -2.55
C GLU A 7 3.96 15.85 -2.23
N LEU A 8 3.79 15.00 -3.25
CA LEU A 8 3.22 13.67 -3.10
C LEU A 8 4.23 12.75 -2.41
N ASP A 9 3.73 11.86 -1.56
CA ASP A 9 4.54 10.81 -0.98
C ASP A 9 5.16 9.94 -2.09
N PRO A 10 6.51 9.92 -2.26
CA PRO A 10 7.15 9.19 -3.35
C PRO A 10 7.02 7.66 -3.21
N VAL A 11 6.68 7.17 -2.02
CA VAL A 11 6.39 5.77 -1.77
C VAL A 11 4.99 5.40 -2.29
N LEU A 12 4.01 6.30 -2.16
CA LEU A 12 2.65 6.07 -2.64
C LEU A 12 2.41 6.56 -4.07
N ASN A 13 3.31 7.38 -4.62
CA ASN A 13 3.29 7.81 -6.02
C ASN A 13 3.74 6.69 -6.99
N THR A 14 3.17 5.51 -6.81
CA THR A 14 3.33 4.32 -7.65
C THR A 14 2.01 3.58 -7.64
N PRO A 15 1.39 3.34 -8.82
CA PRO A 15 0.02 2.81 -8.90
C PRO A 15 -0.20 1.53 -8.09
N VAL A 16 0.73 0.57 -8.17
CA VAL A 16 0.62 -0.71 -7.46
C VAL A 16 0.67 -0.53 -5.94
N ARG A 17 1.59 0.31 -5.43
CA ARG A 17 1.71 0.55 -3.97
C ARG A 17 0.47 1.25 -3.43
N LEU A 18 -0.06 2.22 -4.17
CA LEU A 18 -1.30 2.89 -3.83
C LEU A 18 -2.49 1.92 -3.81
N ALA A 19 -2.59 1.04 -4.81
CA ALA A 19 -3.64 0.03 -4.88
C ALA A 19 -3.58 -0.96 -3.70
N ILE A 20 -2.38 -1.46 -3.35
CA ILE A 20 -2.17 -2.33 -2.18
C ILE A 20 -2.65 -1.64 -0.89
N ILE A 21 -2.21 -0.40 -0.66
CA ILE A 21 -2.58 0.34 0.56
C ILE A 21 -4.08 0.63 0.60
N SER A 22 -4.67 1.04 -0.53
CA SER A 22 -6.12 1.27 -0.65
C SER A 22 -6.91 0.00 -0.33
N MET A 23 -6.47 -1.15 -0.85
CA MET A 23 -7.08 -2.45 -0.53
C MET A 23 -6.98 -2.76 0.97
N LEU A 24 -5.79 -2.61 1.57
CA LEU A 24 -5.59 -2.88 2.99
C LEU A 24 -6.32 -1.89 3.90
N ILE A 25 -6.60 -0.66 3.47
CA ILE A 25 -7.53 0.25 4.17
C ILE A 25 -8.93 -0.36 4.23
N LYS A 26 -9.41 -0.93 3.11
CA LYS A 26 -10.76 -1.49 3.00
C LYS A 26 -10.92 -2.79 3.80
N VAL A 27 -9.97 -3.73 3.66
CA VAL A 27 -10.10 -5.08 4.24
C VAL A 27 -9.27 -5.32 5.50
N LYS A 28 -8.45 -4.34 5.92
CA LYS A 28 -7.49 -4.38 7.05
C LYS A 28 -6.30 -5.32 6.84
N GLN A 29 -6.54 -6.50 6.25
CA GLN A 29 -5.55 -7.54 6.02
C GLN A 29 -5.88 -8.32 4.74
N ALA A 30 -4.87 -8.73 3.98
CA ALA A 30 -5.01 -9.59 2.80
C ALA A 30 -3.78 -10.48 2.64
N ASP A 31 -3.94 -11.68 2.06
CA ASP A 31 -2.80 -12.51 1.71
C ASP A 31 -2.13 -12.08 0.40
N PHE A 32 -0.91 -12.58 0.19
CA PHE A 32 -0.09 -12.24 -0.97
C PHE A 32 -0.81 -12.48 -2.30
N ASN A 33 -1.52 -13.61 -2.45
CA ASN A 33 -2.18 -13.96 -3.70
C ASN A 33 -3.37 -13.04 -3.97
N THR A 34 -4.16 -12.74 -2.94
CA THR A 34 -5.28 -11.80 -3.00
C THR A 34 -4.81 -10.42 -3.45
N LEU A 35 -3.69 -9.92 -2.89
CA LEU A 35 -3.11 -8.64 -3.32
C LEU A 35 -2.59 -8.72 -4.76
N MET A 36 -1.94 -9.82 -5.14
CA MET A 36 -1.38 -10.02 -6.48
C MET A 36 -2.46 -10.01 -7.57
N GLU A 37 -3.57 -10.71 -7.32
CA GLU A 37 -4.76 -10.76 -8.17
C GLU A 37 -5.41 -9.39 -8.28
N ALA A 38 -5.62 -8.70 -7.14
CA ALA A 38 -6.26 -7.39 -7.11
C ALA A 38 -5.46 -6.29 -7.82
N THR A 39 -4.14 -6.45 -7.97
CA THR A 39 -3.28 -5.49 -8.66
C THR A 39 -2.78 -5.97 -10.02
N GLU A 40 -3.20 -7.17 -10.48
CA GLU A 40 -2.80 -7.76 -11.76
C GLU A 40 -1.26 -7.80 -11.97
N THR A 41 -0.53 -8.14 -10.90
CA THR A 41 0.95 -8.15 -10.93
C THR A 41 1.52 -9.55 -10.96
N THR A 42 2.79 -9.67 -11.36
CA THR A 42 3.54 -10.92 -11.20
C THR A 42 4.05 -11.08 -9.77
N GLN A 43 4.35 -12.33 -9.36
CA GLN A 43 4.89 -12.65 -8.03
C GLN A 43 6.16 -11.85 -7.70
N GLY A 44 7.07 -11.68 -8.67
CA GLY A 44 8.30 -10.91 -8.50
C GLY A 44 8.03 -9.42 -8.24
N ASN A 45 7.10 -8.84 -9.00
CA ASN A 45 6.69 -7.45 -8.81
C ASN A 45 6.03 -7.25 -7.44
N MET A 46 5.03 -8.07 -7.10
CA MET A 46 4.34 -7.97 -5.80
C MET A 46 5.31 -8.11 -4.63
N SER A 47 6.22 -9.07 -4.69
CA SER A 47 7.26 -9.25 -3.66
C SER A 47 8.12 -7.99 -3.49
N HIS A 48 8.48 -7.32 -4.58
CA HIS A 48 9.24 -6.07 -4.52
C HIS A 48 8.43 -4.93 -3.88
N GLN A 49 7.16 -4.75 -4.29
CA GLN A 49 6.30 -3.69 -3.75
C GLN A 49 6.03 -3.88 -2.26
N LEU A 50 5.71 -5.10 -1.82
CA LEU A 50 5.46 -5.40 -0.40
C LEU A 50 6.72 -5.18 0.45
N LYS A 51 7.89 -5.61 -0.04
CA LYS A 51 9.17 -5.34 0.65
C LYS A 51 9.40 -3.84 0.82
N ARG A 52 9.12 -3.04 -0.21
CA ARG A 52 9.28 -1.59 -0.13
C ARG A 52 8.30 -0.96 0.85
N LEU A 53 7.01 -1.30 0.78
CA LEU A 53 5.99 -0.81 1.70
C LEU A 53 6.28 -1.21 3.16
N HIS A 54 6.78 -2.42 3.38
CA HIS A 54 7.18 -2.89 4.70
C HIS A 54 8.41 -2.15 5.24
N ALA A 55 9.43 -1.95 4.39
CA ALA A 55 10.64 -1.19 4.77
C ALA A 55 10.31 0.25 5.18
N GLU A 56 9.32 0.87 4.52
CA GLU A 56 8.80 2.19 4.88
C GLU A 56 7.85 2.16 6.09
N GLY A 57 7.52 0.98 6.60
CA GLY A 57 6.64 0.77 7.74
C GLY A 57 5.16 1.06 7.44
N TYR A 58 4.74 1.04 6.17
CA TYR A 58 3.35 1.31 5.77
C TYR A 58 2.46 0.09 5.91
N ILE A 59 3.06 -1.09 5.81
CA ILE A 59 2.41 -2.38 6.06
C ILE A 59 3.25 -3.21 7.03
N SER A 60 2.59 -4.11 7.75
CA SER A 60 3.24 -5.26 8.38
C SER A 60 3.14 -6.47 7.46
N ILE A 61 4.13 -7.36 7.53
CA ILE A 61 4.11 -8.65 6.84
C ILE A 61 4.24 -9.74 7.89
N GLU A 62 3.26 -10.64 7.92
CA GLU A 62 3.26 -11.81 8.78
C GLU A 62 3.41 -13.07 7.92
N LYS A 63 4.27 -13.99 8.35
CA LYS A 63 4.46 -15.29 7.72
C LYS A 63 3.97 -16.36 8.67
N THR A 64 2.91 -17.03 8.26
CA THR A 64 2.28 -18.12 9.01
C THR A 64 2.24 -19.38 8.17
N PHE A 65 1.60 -20.42 8.68
CA PHE A 65 1.32 -21.65 7.94
C PHE A 65 -0.18 -21.92 7.95
N LYS A 66 -0.73 -22.29 6.79
CA LYS A 66 -2.10 -22.80 6.64
C LYS A 66 -2.00 -24.29 6.33
N GLY A 67 -2.05 -25.11 7.36
CA GLY A 67 -1.66 -26.52 7.26
C GLY A 67 -0.16 -26.65 6.99
N SER A 68 0.22 -27.38 5.95
CA SER A 68 1.63 -27.55 5.56
C SER A 68 2.17 -26.47 4.62
N TYR A 69 1.37 -25.47 4.26
CA TYR A 69 1.73 -24.45 3.27
C TYR A 69 2.05 -23.10 3.91
N PRO A 70 3.14 -22.43 3.50
CA PRO A 70 3.46 -21.08 3.98
C PRO A 70 2.43 -20.08 3.47
N LEU A 71 1.98 -19.19 4.36
CA LEU A 71 1.06 -18.11 4.06
C LEU A 71 1.73 -16.78 4.42
N THR A 72 1.75 -15.84 3.48
CA THR A 72 2.18 -14.47 3.74
C THR A 72 0.97 -13.57 3.75
N THR A 73 0.78 -12.86 4.86
CA THR A 73 -0.35 -11.95 5.07
C THR A 73 0.18 -10.55 5.32
N CYS A 74 -0.48 -9.55 4.74
CA CYS A 74 -0.11 -8.15 4.88
C CYS A 74 -1.25 -7.37 5.52
N SER A 75 -0.91 -6.47 6.44
CA SER A 75 -1.87 -5.59 7.10
C SER A 75 -1.38 -4.15 7.07
N ILE A 76 -2.28 -3.19 6.98
CA ILE A 76 -1.88 -1.78 7.02
C ILE A 76 -1.48 -1.36 8.44
N THR A 77 -0.42 -0.55 8.57
CA THR A 77 -0.02 0.04 9.86
C THR A 77 -0.69 1.39 10.09
N PRO A 78 -0.68 1.92 11.33
CA PRO A 78 -1.09 3.30 11.58
C PRO A 78 -0.29 4.34 10.77
N LYS A 79 1.00 4.07 10.50
CA LYS A 79 1.85 4.94 9.66
C LYS A 79 1.38 4.92 8.21
N GLY A 80 1.12 3.74 7.65
CA GLY A 80 0.62 3.60 6.27
C GLY A 80 -0.75 4.24 6.08
N LYS A 81 -1.64 4.12 7.07
CA LYS A 81 -2.95 4.78 7.05
C LYS A 81 -2.82 6.29 6.97
N LYS A 82 -2.01 6.90 7.84
CA LYS A 82 -1.75 8.35 7.83
C LYS A 82 -1.08 8.81 6.52
N ALA A 83 -0.17 8.02 5.98
CA ALA A 83 0.48 8.32 4.70
C ALA A 83 -0.53 8.34 3.55
N PHE A 84 -1.46 7.38 3.51
CA PHE A 84 -2.53 7.33 2.52
C PHE A 84 -3.50 8.51 2.63
N GLU A 85 -3.96 8.83 3.85
CA GLU A 85 -4.83 9.99 4.09
C GLU A 85 -4.18 11.29 3.60
N LYS A 86 -2.90 11.52 3.99
CA LYS A 86 -2.13 12.68 3.53
C LYS A 86 -1.98 12.71 2.01
N TYR A 87 -1.70 11.56 1.38
CA TYR A 87 -1.55 11.47 -0.07
C TYR A 87 -2.84 11.86 -0.81
N VAL A 88 -3.99 11.35 -0.35
CA VAL A 88 -5.30 11.70 -0.90
C VAL A 88 -5.61 13.18 -0.71
N ASP A 89 -5.29 13.76 0.45
CA ASP A 89 -5.50 15.20 0.70
C ASP A 89 -4.65 16.09 -0.22
N VAL A 90 -3.41 15.67 -0.53
CA VAL A 90 -2.57 16.38 -1.51
C VAL A 90 -3.17 16.27 -2.91
N ILE A 91 -3.65 15.10 -3.33
CA ILE A 91 -4.32 14.93 -4.62
C ILE A 91 -5.58 15.78 -4.71
N LYS A 92 -6.41 15.82 -3.67
CA LYS A 92 -7.63 16.66 -3.65
C LYS A 92 -7.29 18.13 -3.91
N LYS A 93 -6.24 18.66 -3.26
CA LYS A 93 -5.75 20.01 -3.51
C LYS A 93 -5.31 20.23 -4.96
N TYR A 94 -4.66 19.24 -5.58
CA TYR A 94 -4.26 19.32 -6.99
C TYR A 94 -5.47 19.36 -7.94
N LEU A 95 -6.55 18.68 -7.56
CA LEU A 95 -7.79 18.61 -8.33
C LEU A 95 -8.79 19.71 -7.97
N HIS A 96 -8.44 20.61 -7.03
CA HIS A 96 -9.33 21.63 -6.48
C HIS A 96 -10.63 21.05 -5.88
N LEU A 97 -10.51 19.89 -5.21
CA LEU A 97 -11.58 19.17 -4.50
C LEU A 97 -11.45 19.27 -2.98
#